data_AF-A0AAJ6N2M4-F1
#
_entry.id   AF-A0AAJ6N2M4-F1
#
_cell.length_a   1.000
_cell.length_b   1.000
_cell.length_c   1.000
_cell.angle_alpha   90.00
_cell.angle_beta   90.00
_cell.angle_gamma   90.00
#
_symmetry.space_group_name_H-M   'P 1'
#
loop_
_entity.id
_entity.type
_entity.pdbx_description
1 polymer ?
#
loop_
_entity_poly.entity_id
_entity_poly.type
_entity_poly.pdbx_seq_one_letter_code
_entity_poly.pdbx_strand_id
1 'polypeptide(L)'
;MYQYQSKVRLGSVTLNVVNLELEAQYYQEVLGMDILNQDETGVDLGSEKAQTKLIRLEKVKSDDIKAYGLYHLALVLPSRSDLGNFLKHLLEN
;
A
#
# COMPACT_ATOMS: atom_id res chain seq x y z
N MET A 1 -5.47 -20.70 22.92
CA MET A 1 -5.04 -19.41 22.35
C MET A 1 -5.43 -18.33 23.36
N TYR A 2 -4.47 -17.68 24.03
CA TYR A 2 -4.80 -16.64 25.01
C TYR A 2 -5.41 -15.43 24.29
N GLN A 3 -6.54 -14.92 24.77
CA GLN A 3 -7.10 -13.68 24.25
C GLN A 3 -6.18 -12.52 24.63
N TYR A 4 -5.61 -11.88 23.62
CA TYR A 4 -4.80 -10.67 23.78
C TYR A 4 -5.70 -9.51 24.27
N GLN A 5 -5.71 -9.24 25.57
CA GLN A 5 -6.52 -8.20 26.23
C GLN A 5 -5.94 -6.79 26.03
N SER A 6 -5.62 -6.43 24.78
CA SER A 6 -5.17 -5.09 24.44
C SER A 6 -6.24 -4.33 23.67
N LYS A 7 -6.38 -3.05 24.01
CA LYS A 7 -7.16 -2.08 23.22
C LYS A 7 -6.35 -1.49 22.07
N VAL A 8 -5.06 -1.79 21.97
CA VAL A 8 -4.21 -1.37 20.85
C VAL A 8 -4.64 -2.12 19.59
N ARG A 9 -4.78 -1.38 18.51
CA ARG A 9 -5.02 -1.89 17.15
C ARG A 9 -3.97 -1.28 16.25
N LEU A 10 -3.48 -2.06 15.28
CA LEU A 10 -2.62 -1.52 14.24
C LEU A 10 -3.46 -0.57 13.37
N GLY A 11 -2.94 0.62 13.15
CA GLY A 11 -3.50 1.59 12.20
C GLY A 11 -3.15 1.22 10.76
N SER A 12 -3.56 2.07 9.82
CA SER A 12 -3.14 1.97 8.42
C SER A 12 -1.63 2.13 8.28
N VAL A 13 -1.04 1.42 7.32
CA VAL A 13 0.36 1.61 6.93
C VAL A 13 0.47 2.93 6.15
N THR A 14 1.46 3.75 6.50
CA THR A 14 1.80 4.97 5.77
C THR A 14 3.24 4.89 5.30
N LEU A 15 3.48 5.15 4.01
CA LEU A 15 4.80 5.25 3.42
C LEU A 15 5.12 6.70 3.07
N ASN A 16 6.30 7.14 3.48
CA ASN A 16 6.81 8.45 3.11
C ASN A 16 7.40 8.37 1.69
N VAL A 17 6.93 9.24 0.80
CA VAL A 17 7.34 9.28 -0.61
C VAL A 17 7.80 10.68 -1.01
N VAL A 18 8.83 10.79 -1.84
CA VAL A 18 9.29 12.10 -2.35
C VAL A 18 8.47 12.53 -3.55
N ASN A 19 8.26 11.62 -4.50
CA ASN A 19 7.45 11.87 -5.70
C ASN A 19 6.12 11.14 -5.55
N LEU A 20 5.12 11.85 -5.02
CA LEU A 20 3.79 11.31 -4.77
C LEU A 20 3.11 10.78 -6.04
N GLU A 21 3.29 11.47 -7.16
CA GLU A 21 2.66 11.10 -8.45
C GLU A 21 3.26 9.82 -9.01
N LEU A 22 4.60 9.72 -9.04
CA LEU A 22 5.30 8.53 -9.52
C LEU A 22 4.95 7.29 -8.68
N GLU A 23 4.95 7.44 -7.35
CA GLU A 23 4.64 6.34 -6.45
C GLU A 23 3.16 5.96 -6.55
N ALA A 24 2.23 6.92 -6.58
CA ALA A 24 0.82 6.63 -6.78
C ALA A 24 0.58 5.86 -8.09
N GLN A 25 1.24 6.25 -9.18
CA GLN A 25 1.18 5.55 -10.46
C GLN A 25 1.67 4.11 -10.34
N TYR A 26 2.80 3.87 -9.66
CA TYR A 26 3.29 2.51 -9.43
C TYR A 26 2.28 1.62 -8.69
N TYR A 27 1.72 2.11 -7.58
CA TYR A 27 0.74 1.34 -6.81
C TYR A 27 -0.58 1.12 -7.58
N GLN A 28 -0.97 2.05 -8.44
CA GLN A 28 -2.18 1.92 -9.26
C GLN A 28 -1.99 1.02 -10.48
N GLU A 29 -0.95 1.26 -11.28
CA GLU A 29 -0.79 0.64 -12.60
C GLU A 29 -0.03 -0.69 -12.54
N VAL A 30 0.97 -0.80 -11.64
CA VAL A 30 1.79 -2.01 -11.49
C VAL A 30 1.18 -2.95 -10.46
N LEU A 31 0.76 -2.43 -9.31
CA LEU A 31 0.16 -3.28 -8.26
C LEU A 31 -1.37 -3.41 -8.38
N GLY A 32 -2.02 -2.63 -9.24
CA GLY A 32 -3.46 -2.74 -9.50
C GLY A 32 -4.34 -2.25 -8.35
N MET A 33 -3.86 -1.32 -7.51
CA MET A 33 -4.66 -0.74 -6.42
C MET A 33 -5.55 0.40 -6.90
N ASP A 34 -6.68 0.58 -6.22
CA ASP A 34 -7.57 1.71 -6.47
C ASP A 34 -7.14 2.93 -5.63
N ILE A 35 -7.22 4.14 -6.20
CA ILE A 35 -7.09 5.40 -5.46
C ILE A 35 -8.43 5.68 -4.77
N LEU A 36 -8.44 5.64 -3.44
CA LEU A 36 -9.65 5.89 -2.63
C LEU A 36 -9.82 7.37 -2.28
N ASN A 37 -8.71 8.07 -2.09
CA ASN A 37 -8.67 9.50 -1.83
C ASN A 37 -7.30 10.06 -2.23
N GLN A 38 -7.26 11.31 -2.69
CA GLN A 38 -6.03 12.00 -3.08
C GLN A 38 -6.15 13.48 -2.77
N ASP A 39 -5.10 14.01 -2.14
CA ASP A 39 -4.92 15.43 -1.85
C ASP A 39 -3.47 15.87 -2.15
N GLU A 40 -3.14 17.12 -1.85
CA GLU A 40 -1.80 17.68 -2.11
C GLU A 40 -0.69 17.04 -1.26
N THR A 41 -1.04 16.42 -0.13
CA THR A 41 -0.09 15.86 0.84
C THR A 41 -0.03 14.34 0.79
N GLY A 42 -1.00 13.65 0.20
CA GLY A 42 -0.97 12.19 0.12
C GLY A 42 -2.05 11.54 -0.74
N VAL A 43 -1.90 10.22 -0.89
CA VAL A 43 -2.81 9.34 -1.62
C VAL A 43 -3.15 8.14 -0.75
N ASP A 44 -4.43 7.86 -0.58
CA ASP A 44 -4.92 6.64 0.05
C ASP A 44 -5.24 5.60 -1.02
N LEU A 45 -4.58 4.44 -0.95
CA LEU A 45 -4.71 3.34 -1.89
C LEU A 45 -5.31 2.11 -1.22
N GLY A 46 -6.09 1.34 -1.97
CA GLY A 46 -6.69 0.12 -1.48
C GLY A 46 -7.56 -0.56 -2.53
N SER A 47 -8.73 -1.03 -2.09
CA SER A 47 -9.74 -1.59 -2.99
C SER A 47 -11.08 -0.91 -2.75
N GLU A 48 -11.62 -0.25 -3.77
CA GLU A 48 -12.95 0.37 -3.72
C GLU A 48 -14.02 -0.69 -3.54
N LYS A 49 -13.90 -1.80 -4.30
CA LYS A 49 -14.83 -2.93 -4.24
C LYS A 49 -14.90 -3.55 -2.85
N ALA A 50 -13.75 -3.69 -2.17
CA ALA A 50 -13.70 -4.22 -0.81
C ALA A 50 -13.87 -3.13 0.27
N GLN A 51 -14.05 -1.86 -0.14
CA GLN A 51 -14.12 -0.69 0.74
C GLN A 51 -13.01 -0.67 1.81
N THR A 52 -11.80 -1.06 1.41
CA THR A 52 -10.69 -1.25 2.34
C THR A 52 -9.49 -0.42 1.92
N LYS A 53 -9.06 0.49 2.80
CA LYS A 53 -7.79 1.21 2.70
C LYS A 53 -6.65 0.28 3.12
N LEU A 54 -5.65 0.12 2.24
CA LEU A 54 -4.48 -0.73 2.49
C LEU A 54 -3.27 0.11 2.90
N ILE A 55 -3.02 1.21 2.19
CA ILE A 55 -1.82 2.02 2.37
C ILE A 55 -2.11 3.50 2.15
N ARG A 56 -1.37 4.36 2.84
CA ARG A 56 -1.29 5.80 2.54
C ARG A 56 0.11 6.13 2.06
N LEU A 57 0.21 6.86 0.96
CA LEU A 57 1.44 7.51 0.54
C LEU A 57 1.40 8.94 1.06
N GLU A 58 2.40 9.34 1.83
CA GLU A 58 2.53 10.69 2.39
C GLU A 58 3.73 11.39 1.74
N LYS A 59 3.50 12.56 1.15
CA LYS A 59 4.52 13.34 0.47
C LYS A 59 5.45 13.98 1.50
N VAL A 60 6.74 13.69 1.41
CA VAL A 60 7.79 14.26 2.28
C VAL A 60 8.92 14.84 1.44
N LYS A 61 9.79 15.65 2.06
CA LYS A 61 11.04 16.06 1.40
C LYS A 61 12.05 14.93 1.45
N SER A 62 12.96 14.90 0.49
CA SER A 62 14.00 13.86 0.42
C SER A 62 14.84 13.78 1.70
N ASP A 63 15.14 14.91 2.33
CA ASP A 63 15.94 14.98 3.57
C ASP A 63 15.21 14.39 4.79
N ASP A 64 13.89 14.24 4.72
CA ASP A 64 13.07 13.67 5.78
C ASP A 64 13.04 12.13 5.74
N ILE A 65 13.52 11.52 4.66
CA ILE A 65 13.58 10.06 4.53
C ILE A 65 14.77 9.52 5.32
N LYS A 66 14.48 9.01 6.52
CA LYS A 66 15.40 8.19 7.31
C LYS A 66 15.04 6.72 7.15
N ALA A 67 15.65 6.05 6.18
CA ALA A 67 15.41 4.63 5.93
C ALA A 67 16.58 3.77 6.45
N TYR A 68 16.28 2.85 7.39
CA TYR A 68 17.22 1.80 7.82
C TYR A 68 17.05 0.50 7.01
N GLY A 69 16.18 0.50 5.97
CA GLY A 69 16.04 -0.59 5.00
C GLY A 69 15.26 -1.83 5.48
N LEU A 70 14.56 -1.78 6.61
CA LEU A 70 13.98 -2.96 7.27
C LEU A 70 12.44 -3.06 7.20
N TYR A 71 11.80 -2.49 6.18
CA TYR A 71 10.34 -2.57 6.05
C TYR A 71 9.93 -3.47 4.87
N HIS A 72 9.02 -4.39 5.14
CA HIS A 72 8.43 -5.26 4.13
C HIS A 72 6.90 -5.17 4.22
N LEU A 73 6.26 -4.92 3.08
CA LEU A 73 4.81 -4.99 2.91
C LEU A 73 4.47 -6.31 2.20
N ALA A 74 3.65 -7.13 2.84
CA ALA A 74 3.12 -8.34 2.24
C ALA A 74 1.62 -8.17 1.97
N LEU A 75 1.23 -8.31 0.69
CA LEU A 75 -0.16 -8.33 0.27
C LEU A 75 -0.62 -9.80 0.19
N VAL A 76 -1.62 -10.15 0.99
CA VAL A 76 -2.15 -11.52 1.03
C VAL A 76 -3.23 -11.68 -0.04
N LEU A 77 -3.06 -12.69 -0.90
CA LEU A 77 -4.03 -13.04 -1.93
C LEU A 77 -4.93 -14.19 -1.45
N PRO A 78 -6.19 -14.29 -1.94
CA PRO A 78 -7.13 -15.30 -1.46
C PRO A 78 -6.70 -16.74 -1.75
N SER A 79 -6.03 -16.97 -2.88
CA SER A 79 -5.58 -18.29 -3.32
C SER A 79 -4.27 -18.26 -4.10
N ARG A 80 -3.66 -19.43 -4.31
CA ARG A 80 -2.47 -19.57 -5.17
C ARG A 80 -2.74 -19.25 -6.64
N SER A 81 -3.95 -19.52 -7.15
CA SER A 81 -4.32 -19.13 -8.52
C SER A 81 -4.38 -17.61 -8.67
N ASP A 82 -4.81 -16.90 -7.63
CA ASP A 82 -4.82 -15.42 -7.65
C ASP A 82 -3.39 -14.86 -7.70
N LEU A 83 -2.42 -15.52 -7.06
CA LEU A 83 -0.99 -15.18 -7.24
C LEU A 83 -0.54 -15.37 -8.69
N GLY A 84 -0.98 -16.43 -9.36
CA GLY A 84 -0.70 -16.64 -10.78
C GLY A 84 -1.28 -15.55 -11.67
N ASN A 85 -2.52 -15.14 -11.40
CA ASN A 85 -3.16 -14.02 -12.10
C ASN A 85 -2.43 -12.70 -11.86
N PHE A 86 -2.01 -12.43 -10.63
CA PHE A 86 -1.24 -11.25 -10.28
C PHE A 86 0.14 -11.25 -10.97
N LEU A 87 0.84 -12.37 -10.99
CA LEU A 87 2.12 -12.49 -11.71
C LEU A 87 1.95 -12.24 -13.20
N LYS A 88 0.88 -12.76 -13.81
CA LYS A 88 0.56 -12.51 -15.22
C LYS A 88 0.36 -11.01 -15.47
N HIS A 89 -0.42 -10.33 -14.62
CA HIS A 89 -0.61 -8.88 -14.69
C HIS A 89 0.72 -8.11 -14.64
N LEU A 90 1.64 -8.48 -13.74
CA LEU A 90 2.96 -7.86 -13.64
C LEU A 90 3.88 -8.08 -14.86
N LEU A 91 3.61 -9.08 -15.68
CA LEU A 91 4.43 -9.41 -16.86
C LEU A 91 3.86 -8.83 -18.16
N GLU A 92 2.58 -8.46 -18.17
CA GLU A 92 1.86 -7.93 -19.34
C GLU A 92 1.76 -6.39 -19.35
N ASN A 93 1.98 -5.75 -18.19
CA ASN A 93 2.08 -4.30 -18.01
C ASN A 93 3.55 -3.87 -17.89
#